data_AF-A0A538BG04-F1
#
_entry.id   AF-A0A538BG04-F1
#
_cell.length_a   1.000
_cell.length_b   1.000
_cell.length_c   1.000
_cell.angle_alpha   90.00
_cell.angle_beta   90.00
_cell.angle_gamma   90.00
#
_symmetry.space_group_name_H-M   'P 1'
#
loop_
_entity.id
_entity.type
_entity.pdbx_description
1 polymer ?
#
loop_
_entity_poly.entity_id
_entity_poly.type
_entity_poly.pdbx_seq_one_letter_code
_entity_poly.pdbx_strand_id
1 'polypeptide(L)'
;MPASGLIALKPIGMNFEEAAAVLDGGLNALGCLRRAKLRAGQRALIYGASGSIGTAAVQLARYFDADVTAVCNTKNIEIVKSLGADRVID
;
A
#
# COMPACT_ATOMS: atom_id res chain seq x y z
N MET A 1 17.39 -9.60 -17.92
CA MET A 1 16.29 -8.72 -18.34
C MET A 1 16.83 -7.67 -19.30
N PRO A 2 16.11 -7.31 -20.36
CA PRO A 2 16.55 -6.24 -21.26
C PRO A 2 16.61 -4.89 -20.54
N ALA A 3 17.45 -3.97 -21.02
CA ALA A 3 17.60 -2.62 -20.45
C ALA A 3 16.28 -1.80 -20.46
N SER A 4 15.33 -2.17 -21.32
CA SER A 4 13.96 -1.62 -21.40
C SER A 4 12.92 -2.41 -20.59
N GLY A 5 13.34 -3.36 -19.75
CA GLY A 5 12.45 -4.13 -18.88
C GLY A 5 11.90 -3.33 -17.69
N LEU A 6 11.18 -4.00 -16.79
CA LEU A 6 10.71 -3.42 -15.52
C LEU A 6 11.88 -3.23 -14.54
N ILE A 7 12.75 -2.27 -14.84
CA ILE A 7 13.93 -1.91 -14.05
C ILE A 7 13.77 -0.46 -13.63
N ALA A 8 14.04 -0.19 -12.36
CA ALA A 8 14.07 1.15 -11.80
C ALA A 8 15.31 1.33 -10.93
N LEU A 9 15.72 2.59 -10.73
CA LEU A 9 16.79 2.91 -9.79
C LEU A 9 16.34 2.61 -8.36
N LYS A 10 17.20 1.95 -7.58
CA LYS A 10 16.98 1.76 -6.15
C LYS A 10 16.90 3.14 -5.47
N PRO A 11 15.89 3.40 -4.62
CA PRO A 11 15.83 4.63 -3.84
C PRO A 11 17.12 4.85 -3.02
N ILE A 12 17.61 6.09 -2.99
CA ILE A 12 18.90 6.44 -2.36
C ILE A 12 18.87 6.21 -0.84
N GLY A 13 17.70 6.34 -0.21
CA GLY A 13 17.53 6.18 1.25
C GLY A 13 17.12 4.78 1.74
N MET A 14 17.04 3.79 0.86
CA MET A 14 16.67 2.41 1.24
C MET A 14 17.87 1.48 1.13
N ASN A 15 17.99 0.51 2.04
CA ASN A 15 18.87 -0.64 1.84
C ASN A 15 18.30 -1.58 0.75
N PHE A 16 19.01 -2.67 0.44
CA PHE A 16 18.59 -3.57 -0.62
C PHE A 16 17.35 -4.37 -0.22
N GLU A 17 17.24 -4.77 1.05
CA GLU A 17 16.15 -5.54 1.61
C GLU A 17 14.83 -4.76 1.56
N GLU A 18 14.85 -3.50 1.99
CA GLU A 18 13.73 -2.57 1.93
C GLU A 18 13.29 -2.32 0.49
N ALA A 19 14.24 -2.02 -0.40
CA ALA A 19 13.94 -1.77 -1.79
C ALA A 19 13.36 -3.00 -2.51
N ALA A 20 13.85 -4.19 -2.17
CA ALA A 20 13.32 -5.44 -2.70
C ALA A 20 11.89 -5.72 -2.20
N ALA A 21 11.62 -5.45 -0.91
CA ALA A 21 10.33 -5.74 -0.29
C ALA A 21 9.17 -4.88 -0.81
N VAL A 22 9.43 -3.62 -1.19
CA VAL A 22 8.37 -2.69 -1.63
C VAL A 22 7.89 -2.90 -3.06
N LEU A 23 8.65 -3.62 -3.90
CA LEU A 23 8.39 -3.76 -5.34
C LEU A 23 7.03 -4.40 -5.63
N ASP A 24 6.80 -5.62 -5.16
CA ASP A 24 5.61 -6.39 -5.53
C ASP A 24 4.33 -5.79 -4.93
N GLY A 25 4.29 -5.61 -3.61
CA GLY A 25 3.12 -5.06 -2.91
C GLY A 25 2.77 -3.64 -3.37
N GLY A 26 3.79 -2.77 -3.48
CA GLY A 26 3.64 -1.39 -3.89
C GLY A 26 3.16 -1.22 -5.32
N LEU A 27 3.73 -1.97 -6.27
CA LEU A 27 3.34 -1.88 -7.68
C LEU A 27 1.90 -2.35 -7.91
N ASN A 28 1.52 -3.49 -7.30
CA ASN A 28 0.17 -4.02 -7.40
C ASN A 28 -0.86 -3.07 -6.76
N ALA A 29 -0.58 -2.57 -5.55
CA ALA A 29 -1.45 -1.62 -4.86
C ALA A 29 -1.65 -0.35 -5.69
N LEU A 30 -0.56 0.29 -6.14
CA LEU A 30 -0.62 1.51 -6.94
C LEU A 30 -1.37 1.29 -8.27
N GLY A 31 -1.14 0.15 -8.93
CA GLY A 31 -1.86 -0.21 -10.15
C GLY A 31 -3.37 -0.36 -9.93
N CYS A 32 -3.78 -0.99 -8.82
CA CYS A 32 -5.18 -1.10 -8.45
C CYS A 32 -5.81 0.26 -8.14
N LEU A 33 -5.17 1.08 -7.30
CA LEU A 33 -5.68 2.40 -6.91
C LEU A 33 -5.79 3.36 -8.09
N ARG A 34 -4.83 3.34 -9.02
CA ARG A 34 -4.89 4.14 -10.25
C ARG A 34 -6.01 3.70 -11.18
N ARG A 35 -6.25 2.39 -11.33
CA ARG A 35 -7.39 1.85 -12.10
C ARG A 35 -8.73 2.20 -11.47
N ALA A 36 -8.81 2.17 -10.14
CA ALA A 36 -9.96 2.65 -9.38
C ALA A 36 -10.14 4.18 -9.44
N LYS A 37 -9.13 4.90 -9.97
CA LYS A 37 -9.07 6.37 -10.07
C LYS A 37 -9.31 7.03 -8.71
N LEU A 38 -8.70 6.49 -7.65
CA LEU A 38 -8.84 7.02 -6.30
C LEU A 38 -8.46 8.51 -6.24
N ARG A 39 -9.26 9.30 -5.53
CA ARG A 39 -9.12 10.74 -5.31
C ARG A 39 -9.34 11.09 -3.83
N ALA A 40 -8.86 12.26 -3.45
CA ALA A 40 -9.09 12.84 -2.13
C ALA A 40 -10.59 12.84 -1.75
N GLY A 41 -10.88 12.54 -0.49
CA GLY A 41 -12.22 12.49 0.07
C GLY A 41 -13.05 11.26 -0.32
N GLN A 42 -12.53 10.37 -1.17
CA GLN A 42 -13.19 9.10 -1.45
C GLN A 42 -12.91 8.07 -0.35
N ARG A 43 -13.80 7.08 -0.23
CA ARG A 43 -13.65 5.98 0.73
C ARG A 43 -13.01 4.76 0.07
N ALA A 44 -12.04 4.17 0.73
CA ALA A 44 -11.35 2.95 0.30
C ALA A 44 -11.49 1.86 1.37
N LEU A 45 -12.07 0.72 0.99
CA LEU A 45 -12.10 -0.49 1.81
C LEU A 45 -10.98 -1.43 1.34
N ILE A 46 -10.07 -1.79 2.23
CA ILE A 46 -8.88 -2.58 1.92
C ILE A 46 -8.95 -3.91 2.67
N TYR A 47 -9.18 -5.00 1.92
CA TYR A 47 -9.12 -6.37 2.46
C TYR A 47 -7.69 -6.88 2.56
N GLY A 48 -7.42 -7.70 3.58
CA GLY A 48 -6.08 -8.24 3.80
C GLY A 48 -5.07 -7.13 4.05
N ALA A 49 -5.47 -6.06 4.75
CA ALA A 49 -4.71 -4.83 4.91
C ALA A 49 -3.34 -5.01 5.59
N SER A 50 -3.11 -6.14 6.25
CA SER A 50 -1.85 -6.49 6.89
C SER A 50 -0.89 -7.31 6.02
N GLY A 51 -1.26 -7.63 4.77
CA GLY A 51 -0.40 -8.34 3.81
C GLY A 51 0.42 -7.37 2.94
N SER A 52 1.33 -7.92 2.11
CA SER A 52 2.24 -7.13 1.25
C SER A 52 1.53 -6.03 0.43
N ILE A 53 0.46 -6.39 -0.31
CA ILE A 53 -0.32 -5.43 -1.11
C ILE A 53 -1.15 -4.52 -0.20
N GLY A 54 -1.72 -5.08 0.88
CA GLY A 54 -2.61 -4.37 1.79
C GLY A 54 -1.92 -3.22 2.52
N THR A 55 -0.74 -3.46 3.09
CA THR A 55 0.02 -2.44 3.82
C THR A 55 0.49 -1.32 2.90
N ALA A 56 0.84 -1.63 1.66
CA ALA A 56 1.13 -0.63 0.63
C ALA A 56 -0.14 0.13 0.21
N ALA A 57 -1.27 -0.55 0.04
CA ALA A 57 -2.52 0.07 -0.35
C ALA A 57 -3.05 1.05 0.72
N VAL A 58 -2.92 0.73 2.01
CA VAL A 58 -3.31 1.63 3.11
C VAL A 58 -2.50 2.93 3.03
N GLN A 59 -1.17 2.83 2.95
CA GLN A 59 -0.29 4.00 2.86
C GLN A 59 -0.57 4.84 1.60
N LEU A 60 -0.74 4.18 0.45
CA LEU A 60 -1.00 4.88 -0.81
C LEU A 60 -2.39 5.51 -0.85
N ALA A 61 -3.43 4.85 -0.32
CA ALA A 61 -4.76 5.42 -0.22
C ALA A 61 -4.76 6.63 0.71
N ARG A 62 -4.04 6.56 1.83
CA ARG A 62 -3.82 7.71 2.71
C ARG A 62 -3.07 8.84 2.01
N TYR A 63 -2.04 8.53 1.23
CA TYR A 63 -1.31 9.51 0.42
C TYR A 63 -2.21 10.23 -0.62
N PHE A 64 -3.25 9.55 -1.12
CA PHE A 64 -4.26 10.16 -2.00
C PHE A 64 -5.36 10.92 -1.24
N ASP A 65 -5.21 11.14 0.08
CA ASP A 65 -6.20 11.76 0.98
C ASP A 65 -7.58 11.06 0.95
N ALA A 66 -7.60 9.74 0.80
CA ALA A 66 -8.80 8.93 0.94
C ALA A 66 -9.08 8.56 2.42
N ASP A 67 -10.36 8.32 2.74
CA ASP A 67 -10.81 7.74 4.01
C ASP A 67 -10.67 6.21 3.93
N VAL A 68 -9.74 5.67 4.72
CA VAL A 68 -9.29 4.28 4.62
C VAL A 68 -9.92 3.42 5.72
N THR A 69 -10.73 2.44 5.30
CA THR A 69 -11.16 1.33 6.16
C THR A 69 -10.34 0.08 5.84
N ALA A 70 -9.60 -0.42 6.83
CA ALA A 70 -8.76 -1.61 6.71
C ALA A 70 -9.46 -2.84 7.31
N VAL A 71 -9.37 -4.00 6.64
CA VAL A 71 -9.81 -5.29 7.18
C VAL A 71 -8.59 -6.17 7.44
N CYS A 72 -8.35 -6.53 8.71
CA CYS A 72 -7.26 -7.41 9.12
C CYS A 72 -7.55 -8.03 10.48
N ASN A 73 -6.94 -9.18 10.77
CA ASN A 73 -7.09 -9.82 12.08
C ASN A 73 -6.61 -8.96 13.26
N THR A 74 -7.14 -9.25 14.46
CA THR A 74 -6.89 -8.50 15.70
C THR A 74 -5.42 -8.13 15.92
N LYS A 75 -4.51 -9.09 15.71
CA LYS A 75 -3.08 -8.92 15.97
C LYS A 75 -2.40 -7.84 15.10
N ASN A 76 -3.01 -7.46 13.98
CA ASN A 76 -2.45 -6.50 13.03
C ASN A 76 -3.15 -5.13 13.06
N ILE A 77 -4.16 -4.94 13.92
CA ILE A 77 -4.93 -3.68 14.01
C ILE A 77 -4.01 -2.47 14.20
N GLU A 78 -3.07 -2.54 15.14
CA GLU A 78 -2.18 -1.41 15.44
C GLU A 78 -1.20 -1.11 14.30
N ILE A 79 -0.78 -2.13 13.54
CA ILE A 79 0.05 -1.94 12.36
C ILE A 79 -0.74 -1.22 11.27
N VAL A 80 -1.96 -1.66 10.94
CA VAL A 80 -2.70 -0.99 9.85
C VAL A 80 -3.15 0.43 10.21
N LYS A 81 -3.42 0.72 11.48
CA LYS A 81 -3.66 2.08 11.96
C LYS A 81 -2.43 2.97 11.80
N SER A 82 -1.24 2.49 12.19
CA SER A 82 -0.01 3.28 12.07
C SER A 82 0.37 3.57 10.61
N LEU A 83 -0.10 2.73 9.68
CA LEU A 83 0.06 2.93 8.23
C LEU A 83 -0.94 3.93 7.61
N GLY A 84 -1.95 4.38 8.37
CA GLY A 84 -2.89 5.40 7.93
C GLY A 84 -4.34 4.94 7.72
N ALA A 85 -4.75 3.80 8.30
CA ALA A 85 -6.16 3.42 8.32
C ALA A 85 -6.95 4.30 9.30
N ASP A 86 -8.02 4.94 8.83
CA ASP A 86 -8.95 5.72 9.66
C ASP A 86 -9.90 4.82 10.47
N ARG A 87 -10.23 3.64 9.91
CA ARG A 87 -11.11 2.63 10.54
C ARG A 87 -10.53 1.23 10.34
N VAL A 88 -10.75 0.33 11.29
CA VAL A 88 -10.32 -1.08 11.19
C VAL A 88 -11.47 -2.03 11.51
N ILE A 89 -11.58 -3.10 10.73
CA ILE A 89 -12.50 -4.22 10.91
C ILE A 89 -11.64 -5.48 11.07
N ASP A 90 -12.00 -6.32 12.04
CA ASP A 90 -11.39 -7.63 12.29
C ASP A 90 -12.09 -8.74 11.49
#